data_AF-A0AB73KPC8-F1
#
_entry.id   AF-A0AB73KPC8-F1
#
_cell.length_a   1.000
_cell.length_b   1.000
_cell.length_c   1.000
_cell.angle_alpha   90.00
_cell.angle_beta   90.00
_cell.angle_gamma   90.00
#
_symmetry.space_group_name_H-M   'P 1'
#
loop_
_entity.id
_entity.type
_entity.pdbx_description
1 polymer ?
#
loop_
_entity_poly.entity_id
_entity_poly.type
_entity_poly.pdbx_seq_one_letter_code
_entity_poly.pdbx_strand_id
1 'polypeptide(L)'
;MSGVMKRMGLIFRAKANKALDRAEDPRETLDYSYQKQLELLQKVRRGVADVATSRKRLELQLNELQKKSSTYEDQGRKALALGREDLAREALSRRAALQQQVTDLETQHQTLQGEEEKLTLASQRLQAKVDAFRTKKETIKATYTAAQAQTKIGEAFSGISEEMGDVGMAIQRAEDKTEQLRARAGALDELMASGALDDQSGLQKDDIQAELDRLSGGTDVELELARMKAELAGGTPQQAIEGGKQPEDKPRMDKQ
;
A
#
# COMPACT_ATOMS: atom_id res chain seq x y z
N MET A 1 4.39 26.16 -18.37
CA MET A 1 4.06 26.45 -16.95
C MET A 1 3.04 25.48 -16.31
N SER A 2 2.62 24.38 -16.95
CA SER A 2 1.52 23.52 -16.43
C SER A 2 1.91 22.28 -15.62
N GLY A 3 3.19 22.07 -15.32
CA GLY A 3 3.65 20.88 -14.57
C GLY A 3 3.46 20.96 -13.06
N VAL A 4 3.66 22.14 -12.46
CA VAL A 4 3.74 22.30 -11.00
C VAL A 4 2.34 22.41 -10.36
N MET A 5 1.40 23.10 -11.02
CA MET A 5 0.00 23.20 -10.56
C MET A 5 -0.76 21.86 -10.63
N LYS A 6 -0.52 21.05 -11.69
CA LYS A 6 -1.06 19.68 -11.77
C LYS A 6 -0.50 18.78 -10.67
N ARG A 7 0.79 18.91 -10.33
CA ARG A 7 1.43 18.15 -9.24
C ARG A 7 0.91 18.56 -7.86
N MET A 8 0.70 19.86 -7.61
CA MET A 8 0.10 20.35 -6.36
C MET A 8 -1.34 19.84 -6.16
N GLY A 9 -2.16 19.88 -7.21
CA GLY A 9 -3.53 19.32 -7.18
C GLY A 9 -3.54 17.81 -6.97
N LEU A 10 -2.61 17.06 -7.58
CA LEU A 10 -2.44 15.63 -7.35
C LEU A 10 -2.02 15.31 -5.92
N ILE A 11 -1.11 16.09 -5.31
CA ILE A 11 -0.68 15.88 -3.92
C ILE A 11 -1.84 16.16 -2.95
N PHE A 12 -2.65 17.19 -3.20
CA PHE A 12 -3.81 17.52 -2.36
C PHE A 12 -4.91 16.46 -2.46
N ARG A 13 -5.20 16.00 -3.68
CA ARG A 13 -6.21 14.96 -3.94
C ARG A 13 -5.76 13.59 -3.43
N ALA A 14 -4.47 13.26 -3.53
CA ALA A 14 -3.90 12.05 -2.94
C ALA A 14 -3.89 12.11 -1.41
N LYS A 15 -3.65 13.27 -0.79
CA LYS A 15 -3.77 13.45 0.67
C LYS A 15 -5.23 13.39 1.14
N ALA A 16 -6.18 13.89 0.36
CA ALA A 16 -7.60 13.80 0.64
C ALA A 16 -8.12 12.35 0.52
N ASN A 17 -7.78 11.63 -0.55
CA ASN A 17 -8.10 10.20 -0.68
C ASN A 17 -7.43 9.38 0.42
N LYS A 18 -6.15 9.65 0.74
CA LYS A 18 -5.46 8.97 1.85
C LYS A 18 -6.02 9.30 3.23
N ALA A 19 -6.72 10.43 3.40
CA ALA A 19 -7.45 10.74 4.63
C ALA A 19 -8.82 10.04 4.66
N LEU A 20 -9.45 9.85 3.50
CA LEU A 20 -10.71 9.14 3.33
C LEU A 20 -10.52 7.62 3.52
N ASP A 21 -9.52 7.01 2.85
CA ASP A 21 -9.13 5.60 3.01
C ASP A 21 -8.69 5.29 4.45
N ARG A 22 -8.17 6.30 5.15
CA ARG A 22 -7.73 6.23 6.55
C ARG A 22 -8.90 6.34 7.54
N ALA A 23 -10.00 6.99 7.15
CA ALA A 23 -11.26 6.92 7.85
C ALA A 23 -11.97 5.57 7.64
N GLU A 24 -11.67 4.88 6.54
CA GLU A 24 -12.16 3.53 6.22
C GLU A 24 -11.27 2.40 6.77
N ASP A 25 -10.01 2.66 7.14
CA ASP A 25 -9.11 1.63 7.67
C ASP A 25 -9.52 1.25 9.12
N PRO A 26 -10.05 0.03 9.33
CA PRO A 26 -10.49 -0.42 10.66
C PRO A 26 -9.32 -0.50 11.66
N ARG A 27 -8.06 -0.54 11.19
CA ARG A 27 -6.88 -0.64 12.05
C ARG A 27 -6.69 0.60 12.92
N GLU A 28 -6.85 1.79 12.34
CA GLU A 28 -6.64 3.05 13.05
C GLU A 28 -7.76 3.36 14.04
N THR A 29 -9.01 3.09 13.64
CA THR A 29 -10.18 3.28 14.51
C THR A 29 -10.13 2.36 15.74
N LEU A 30 -9.64 1.12 15.57
CA LEU A 30 -9.42 0.20 16.68
C LEU A 30 -8.25 0.62 17.58
N ASP A 31 -7.15 1.13 17.03
CA ASP A 31 -6.03 1.66 17.82
C ASP A 31 -6.46 2.87 18.66
N TYR A 32 -7.21 3.80 18.08
CA TYR A 32 -7.79 4.94 18.79
C TYR A 32 -8.73 4.49 19.92
N SER A 33 -9.64 3.56 19.62
CA SER A 33 -10.58 3.02 20.61
C SER A 33 -9.85 2.32 21.76
N TYR A 34 -8.78 1.58 21.47
CA TYR A 34 -7.95 0.95 22.50
C TYR A 34 -7.26 1.98 23.40
N GLN A 35 -6.69 3.04 22.81
CA GLN A 35 -6.10 4.14 23.60
C GLN A 35 -7.13 4.80 24.52
N LYS A 36 -8.36 5.05 24.03
CA LYS A 36 -9.44 5.59 24.86
C LYS A 36 -9.86 4.65 26.00
N GLN A 37 -9.87 3.35 25.76
CA GLN A 37 -10.12 2.37 26.82
C GLN A 37 -9.00 2.36 27.88
N LEU A 38 -7.74 2.50 27.48
CA LEU A 38 -6.61 2.62 28.42
C LEU A 38 -6.68 3.91 29.25
N GLU A 39 -7.01 5.05 28.62
CA GLU A 39 -7.23 6.32 29.32
C GLU A 39 -8.35 6.18 30.37
N LEU A 40 -9.47 5.56 29.99
CA LEU A 40 -10.60 5.31 30.89
C LEU A 40 -10.19 4.42 32.06
N LEU A 41 -9.48 3.33 31.79
CA LEU A 41 -8.97 2.42 32.82
C LEU A 41 -8.06 3.15 33.81
N GLN A 42 -7.17 4.01 33.31
CA GLN A 42 -6.30 4.83 34.17
C GLN A 42 -7.10 5.80 35.03
N LYS A 43 -8.14 6.45 34.48
CA LYS A 43 -9.05 7.32 35.25
C LYS A 43 -9.78 6.56 36.35
N VAL A 44 -10.30 5.37 36.06
CA VAL A 44 -10.97 4.53 37.07
C VAL A 44 -9.99 4.12 38.17
N ARG A 45 -8.76 3.71 37.81
CA ARG A 45 -7.72 3.37 38.80
C ARG A 45 -7.35 4.54 39.70
N ARG A 46 -7.26 5.76 39.17
CA ARG A 46 -7.06 6.97 39.97
C ARG A 46 -8.23 7.20 40.91
N GLY A 47 -9.47 7.10 40.42
CA GLY A 47 -10.67 7.23 41.25
C GLY A 47 -10.71 6.23 42.41
N VAL A 48 -10.33 4.97 42.18
CA VAL A 48 -10.19 3.97 43.26
C VAL A 48 -9.15 4.43 44.29
N ALA A 49 -7.99 4.91 43.85
CA ALA A 49 -6.94 5.38 44.75
C ALA A 49 -7.37 6.62 45.57
N ASP A 50 -8.13 7.54 44.97
CA ASP A 50 -8.64 8.73 45.64
C ASP A 50 -9.66 8.37 46.74
N VAL A 51 -10.54 7.39 46.46
CA VAL A 51 -11.49 6.86 47.45
C VAL A 51 -10.75 6.12 48.57
N ALA A 52 -9.80 5.25 48.23
CA ALA A 52 -8.98 4.53 49.21
C ALA A 52 -8.20 5.49 50.12
N THR A 53 -7.66 6.58 49.55
CA THR A 53 -6.97 7.64 50.31
C THR A 53 -7.92 8.35 51.27
N SER A 54 -9.12 8.69 50.80
CA SER A 54 -10.15 9.34 51.61
C SER A 54 -10.61 8.45 52.76
N ARG A 55 -10.86 7.16 52.47
CA ARG A 55 -11.17 6.15 53.48
C ARG A 55 -10.06 6.03 54.52
N LYS A 56 -8.79 5.97 54.09
CA LYS A 56 -7.66 5.86 55.01
C LYS A 56 -7.51 7.10 55.90
N ARG A 57 -7.79 8.29 55.37
CA ARG A 57 -7.80 9.53 56.17
C ARG A 57 -8.88 9.48 57.26
N LEU A 58 -10.09 9.02 56.91
CA LEU A 58 -11.18 8.79 57.87
C LEU A 58 -10.80 7.76 58.95
N GLU A 59 -10.18 6.66 58.54
CA GLU A 59 -9.68 5.62 59.45
C GLU A 59 -8.67 6.19 60.47
N LEU A 60 -7.75 7.06 60.03
CA LEU A 60 -6.80 7.72 60.94
C LEU A 60 -7.52 8.68 61.91
N GLN A 61 -8.52 9.43 61.45
CA GLN A 61 -9.31 10.31 62.32
C GLN A 61 -10.11 9.52 63.36
N LEU A 62 -10.73 8.40 62.95
CA LEU A 62 -11.42 7.47 63.84
C LEU A 62 -10.50 6.96 64.94
N ASN A 63 -9.30 6.49 64.58
CA ASN A 63 -8.32 6.01 65.54
C ASN A 63 -7.93 7.09 66.57
N GLU A 64 -7.78 8.35 66.15
CA GLU A 64 -7.46 9.46 67.06
C GLU A 64 -8.63 9.79 68.00
N LEU A 65 -9.87 9.78 67.51
CA LEU A 65 -11.05 10.01 68.35
C LEU A 65 -11.27 8.86 69.35
N GLN A 66 -11.06 7.61 68.92
CA GLN A 66 -11.16 6.43 69.78
C GLN A 66 -10.11 6.48 70.91
N LYS A 67 -8.86 6.87 70.62
CA LYS A 67 -7.83 7.08 71.65
C LYS A 67 -8.23 8.17 72.66
N LYS A 68 -8.78 9.29 72.19
CA LYS A 68 -9.29 10.36 73.08
C LYS A 68 -10.47 9.89 73.93
N SER A 69 -11.40 9.12 73.34
CA SER A 69 -12.53 8.51 74.05
C SER A 69 -12.04 7.58 75.17
N SER A 70 -11.06 6.71 74.88
CA SER A 70 -10.42 5.84 75.88
C SER A 70 -9.70 6.64 76.97
N THR A 71 -9.04 7.75 76.63
CA THR A 71 -8.39 8.61 77.63
C THR A 71 -9.41 9.21 78.60
N TYR A 72 -10.54 9.71 78.10
CA TYR A 72 -11.62 10.22 78.97
C TYR A 72 -12.29 9.12 79.80
N GLU A 73 -12.40 7.90 79.26
CA GLU A 73 -12.86 6.75 80.02
C GLU A 73 -11.92 6.45 81.21
N ASP A 74 -10.61 6.42 80.97
CA ASP A 74 -9.61 6.19 82.03
C ASP A 74 -9.60 7.31 83.07
N GLN A 75 -9.74 8.57 82.63
CA GLN A 75 -9.87 9.72 83.53
C GLN A 75 -11.14 9.61 84.39
N GLY A 76 -12.27 9.23 83.80
CA GLY A 76 -13.52 9.00 84.52
C GLY A 76 -13.39 7.89 85.57
N ARG A 77 -12.79 6.75 85.19
CA ARG A 77 -12.52 5.63 86.12
C ARG A 77 -11.62 6.05 87.28
N LYS A 78 -10.56 6.81 87.01
CA LYS A 78 -9.65 7.34 88.05
C LYS A 78 -10.36 8.33 88.97
N ALA A 79 -11.19 9.23 88.43
CA ALA A 79 -11.94 10.19 89.23
C ALA A 79 -12.95 9.50 90.17
N LEU A 80 -13.64 8.45 89.70
CA LEU A 80 -14.52 7.62 90.53
C LEU A 80 -13.77 6.91 91.65
N ALA A 81 -12.60 6.33 91.34
CA ALA A 81 -11.76 5.67 92.35
C ALA A 81 -11.29 6.64 93.46
N LEU A 82 -11.18 7.93 93.15
CA LEU A 82 -10.84 9.00 94.08
C LEU A 82 -12.07 9.65 94.75
N GLY A 83 -13.27 9.13 94.52
CA GLY A 83 -14.53 9.67 95.07
C GLY A 83 -14.95 11.03 94.49
N ARG A 84 -14.36 11.46 93.38
CA ARG A 84 -14.69 12.73 92.71
C ARG A 84 -15.70 12.53 91.60
N GLU A 85 -16.95 12.35 91.97
CA GLU A 85 -18.05 12.07 91.03
C GLU A 85 -18.27 13.17 89.99
N ASP A 86 -18.08 14.44 90.35
CA ASP A 86 -18.29 15.56 89.43
C ASP A 86 -17.31 15.53 88.26
N LEU A 87 -16.02 15.26 88.55
CA LEU A 87 -14.99 15.11 87.52
C LEU A 87 -15.23 13.85 86.66
N ALA A 88 -15.72 12.77 87.27
CA ALA A 88 -16.08 11.57 86.52
C ALA A 88 -17.24 11.83 85.55
N ARG A 89 -18.28 12.54 86.00
CA ARG A 89 -19.44 12.90 85.18
C ARG A 89 -19.02 13.80 84.01
N GLU A 90 -18.12 14.76 84.25
CA GLU A 90 -17.58 15.61 83.18
C GLU A 90 -16.77 14.81 82.15
N ALA A 91 -15.85 13.95 82.59
CA ALA A 91 -15.05 13.12 81.70
C ALA A 91 -15.92 12.19 80.85
N LEU A 92 -16.93 11.56 81.44
CA LEU A 92 -17.88 10.70 80.74
C LEU A 92 -18.79 11.49 79.78
N SER A 93 -19.17 12.72 80.12
CA SER A 93 -19.92 13.60 79.21
C SER A 93 -19.09 13.96 77.96
N ARG A 94 -17.81 14.30 78.14
CA ARG A 94 -16.88 14.55 77.02
C ARG A 94 -16.67 13.30 76.17
N ARG A 95 -16.56 12.12 76.79
CA ARG A 95 -16.49 10.83 76.09
C ARG A 95 -17.75 10.59 75.26
N ALA A 96 -18.93 10.81 75.82
CA ALA A 96 -20.20 10.61 75.10
C ALA A 96 -20.29 11.48 73.84
N ALA A 97 -19.84 12.74 73.92
CA ALA A 97 -19.77 13.64 72.76
C ALA A 97 -18.80 13.14 71.67
N LEU A 98 -17.64 12.57 72.05
CA LEU A 98 -16.73 11.95 71.10
C LEU A 98 -17.30 10.66 70.49
N GLN A 99 -18.01 9.86 71.28
CA GLN A 99 -18.59 8.60 70.82
C GLN A 99 -19.60 8.84 69.70
N GLN A 100 -20.40 9.92 69.78
CA GLN A 100 -21.30 10.29 68.69
C GLN A 100 -20.53 10.57 67.38
N GLN A 101 -19.44 11.34 67.46
CA GLN A 101 -18.60 11.63 66.28
C GLN A 101 -17.95 10.37 65.71
N VAL A 102 -17.53 9.43 66.56
CA VAL A 102 -17.00 8.13 66.14
C VAL A 102 -18.04 7.35 65.34
N THR A 103 -19.27 7.22 65.85
CA THR A 103 -20.35 6.53 65.14
C THR A 103 -20.65 7.14 63.77
N ASP A 104 -20.65 8.48 63.68
CA ASP A 104 -20.91 9.19 62.43
C ASP A 104 -19.79 8.93 61.40
N LEU A 105 -18.51 9.00 61.83
CA LEU A 105 -17.37 8.72 60.95
C LEU A 105 -17.22 7.24 60.60
N GLU A 106 -17.62 6.31 61.48
CA GLU A 106 -17.65 4.87 61.19
C GLU A 106 -18.63 4.57 60.05
N THR A 107 -19.80 5.20 60.08
CA THR A 107 -20.80 5.09 59.01
C THR A 107 -20.26 5.61 57.68
N GLN A 108 -19.56 6.76 57.69
CA GLN A 108 -18.90 7.30 56.50
C GLN A 108 -17.77 6.40 56.00
N HIS A 109 -16.96 5.85 56.90
CA HIS A 109 -15.88 4.92 56.56
C HIS A 109 -16.42 3.65 55.89
N GLN A 110 -17.50 3.05 56.43
CA GLN A 110 -18.15 1.89 55.83
C GLN A 110 -18.73 2.20 54.45
N THR A 111 -19.32 3.39 54.28
CA THR A 111 -19.83 3.85 52.98
C THR A 111 -18.70 3.92 51.95
N LEU A 112 -17.58 4.58 52.28
CA LEU A 112 -16.42 4.67 51.39
C LEU A 112 -15.78 3.31 51.12
N GLN A 113 -15.74 2.41 52.10
CA GLN A 113 -15.25 1.04 51.91
C GLN A 113 -16.10 0.30 50.86
N GLY A 114 -17.43 0.37 50.97
CA GLY A 114 -18.32 -0.24 49.98
C GLY A 114 -18.19 0.38 48.59
N GLU A 115 -17.92 1.69 48.50
CA GLU A 115 -17.63 2.38 47.23
C GLU A 115 -16.28 1.95 46.63
N GLU A 116 -15.23 1.85 47.45
CA GLU A 116 -13.90 1.39 47.06
C GLU A 116 -13.96 -0.03 46.47
N GLU A 117 -14.67 -0.95 47.13
CA GLU A 117 -14.86 -2.32 46.68
C GLU A 117 -15.59 -2.37 45.33
N LYS A 118 -16.69 -1.61 45.18
CA LYS A 118 -17.44 -1.51 43.91
C LYS A 118 -16.57 -0.97 42.77
N LEU A 119 -15.81 0.09 43.02
CA LEU A 119 -14.93 0.69 42.02
C LEU A 119 -13.77 -0.24 41.66
N THR A 120 -13.23 -0.98 42.64
CA THR A 120 -12.19 -1.99 42.41
C THR A 120 -12.69 -3.10 41.49
N LEU A 121 -13.87 -3.64 41.76
CA LEU A 121 -14.51 -4.64 40.89
C LEU A 121 -14.81 -4.08 39.49
N ALA A 122 -15.28 -2.84 39.40
CA ALA A 122 -15.49 -2.17 38.12
C ALA A 122 -14.17 -2.00 37.34
N SER A 123 -13.08 -1.64 38.02
CA SER A 123 -11.74 -1.51 37.43
C SER A 123 -11.23 -2.84 36.88
N GLN A 124 -11.37 -3.93 37.63
CA GLN A 124 -10.99 -5.27 37.20
C GLN A 124 -11.79 -5.73 35.97
N ARG A 125 -13.11 -5.51 35.98
CA ARG A 125 -13.96 -5.81 34.82
C ARG A 125 -13.56 -4.99 33.58
N LEU A 126 -13.24 -3.71 33.78
CA LEU A 126 -12.79 -2.85 32.68
C LEU A 126 -11.44 -3.32 32.13
N GLN A 127 -10.50 -3.70 32.98
CA GLN A 127 -9.22 -4.30 32.57
C GLN A 127 -9.44 -5.53 31.70
N ALA A 128 -10.28 -6.48 32.15
CA ALA A 128 -10.59 -7.68 31.37
C ALA A 128 -11.19 -7.35 29.99
N LYS A 129 -12.06 -6.34 29.91
CA LYS A 129 -12.62 -5.85 28.64
C LYS A 129 -11.56 -5.23 27.73
N VAL A 130 -10.64 -4.44 28.29
CA VAL A 130 -9.52 -3.83 27.54
C VAL A 130 -8.60 -4.91 26.98
N ASP A 131 -8.29 -5.94 27.75
CA ASP A 131 -7.44 -7.05 27.31
C ASP A 131 -8.12 -7.88 26.22
N ALA A 132 -9.42 -8.19 26.37
CA ALA A 132 -10.19 -8.84 25.32
C ALA A 132 -10.25 -8.01 24.04
N PHE A 133 -10.40 -6.68 24.17
CA PHE A 133 -10.40 -5.77 23.04
C PHE A 133 -9.04 -5.72 22.33
N ARG A 134 -7.93 -5.75 23.08
CA ARG A 134 -6.58 -5.84 22.52
C ARG A 134 -6.44 -7.07 21.63
N THR A 135 -6.83 -8.24 22.12
CA THR A 135 -6.76 -9.48 21.34
C THR A 135 -7.62 -9.39 20.07
N LYS A 136 -8.88 -8.95 20.22
CA LYS A 136 -9.80 -8.79 19.08
C LYS A 136 -9.26 -7.79 18.05
N LYS A 137 -8.64 -6.71 18.50
CA LYS A 137 -7.98 -5.74 17.63
C LYS A 137 -6.90 -6.40 16.80
N GLU A 138 -5.94 -7.09 17.43
CA GLU A 138 -4.85 -7.75 16.69
C GLU A 138 -5.37 -8.79 15.69
N THR A 139 -6.39 -9.57 16.07
CA THR A 139 -7.07 -10.50 15.14
C THR A 139 -7.66 -9.76 13.94
N ILE A 140 -8.41 -8.67 14.16
CA ILE A 140 -9.01 -7.91 13.05
C ILE A 140 -7.92 -7.28 12.18
N LYS A 141 -6.85 -6.72 12.76
CA LYS A 141 -5.73 -6.15 12.00
C LYS A 141 -5.07 -7.22 11.12
N ALA A 142 -4.87 -8.43 11.65
CA ALA A 142 -4.30 -9.54 10.89
C ALA A 142 -5.23 -10.00 9.76
N THR A 143 -6.51 -10.24 10.05
CA THR A 143 -7.51 -10.66 9.05
C THR A 143 -7.68 -9.62 7.95
N TYR A 144 -7.73 -8.33 8.30
CA TYR A 144 -7.79 -7.25 7.32
C TYR A 144 -6.55 -7.22 6.41
N THR A 145 -5.36 -7.40 6.99
CA THR A 145 -4.11 -7.43 6.22
C THR A 145 -4.07 -8.63 5.27
N ALA A 146 -4.53 -9.80 5.73
CA ALA A 146 -4.63 -11.01 4.90
C ALA A 146 -5.64 -10.83 3.77
N ALA A 147 -6.83 -10.29 4.05
CA ALA A 147 -7.85 -10.00 3.04
C ALA A 147 -7.33 -8.99 2.00
N GLN A 148 -6.65 -7.93 2.44
CA GLN A 148 -6.03 -6.95 1.54
C GLN A 148 -4.96 -7.59 0.63
N ALA A 149 -4.17 -8.52 1.16
CA ALA A 149 -3.18 -9.27 0.37
C ALA A 149 -3.86 -10.19 -0.66
N GLN A 150 -4.94 -10.88 -0.28
CA GLN A 150 -5.72 -11.73 -1.19
C GLN A 150 -6.34 -10.93 -2.32
N THR A 151 -6.94 -9.76 -2.03
CA THR A 151 -7.47 -8.87 -3.06
C THR A 151 -6.38 -8.43 -4.04
N LYS A 152 -5.22 -7.99 -3.54
CA LYS A 152 -4.09 -7.59 -4.39
C LYS A 152 -3.57 -8.72 -5.26
N ILE A 153 -3.50 -9.95 -4.75
CA ILE A 153 -3.10 -11.13 -5.53
C ILE A 153 -4.15 -11.42 -6.61
N GLY A 154 -5.44 -11.36 -6.29
CA GLY A 154 -6.52 -11.54 -7.25
C GLY A 154 -6.50 -10.50 -8.37
N GLU A 155 -6.31 -9.23 -8.04
CA GLU A 155 -6.16 -8.12 -9.00
C GLU A 155 -4.92 -8.28 -9.88
N ALA A 156 -3.78 -8.68 -9.29
CA ALA A 156 -2.57 -8.95 -10.04
C ALA A 156 -2.74 -10.14 -11.01
N PHE A 157 -3.41 -11.21 -10.57
CA PHE A 157 -3.69 -12.37 -11.40
C PHE A 157 -4.69 -12.07 -12.52
N SER A 158 -5.75 -11.30 -12.25
CA SER A 158 -6.68 -10.87 -13.29
C SER A 158 -6.01 -9.95 -14.30
N GLY A 159 -5.16 -9.02 -13.85
CA GLY A 159 -4.39 -8.14 -14.74
C GLY A 159 -3.41 -8.91 -15.62
N ILE A 160 -2.70 -9.91 -15.08
CA ILE A 160 -1.85 -10.81 -15.86
C ILE A 160 -2.70 -11.64 -16.84
N SER A 161 -3.86 -12.14 -16.42
CA SER A 161 -4.73 -12.94 -17.30
C SER A 161 -5.30 -12.13 -18.48
N GLU A 162 -5.58 -10.84 -18.27
CA GLU A 162 -5.99 -9.92 -19.33
C GLU A 162 -4.83 -9.69 -20.32
N GLU A 163 -3.63 -9.39 -19.81
CA GLU A 163 -2.43 -9.23 -20.63
C GLU A 163 -2.06 -10.52 -21.39
N MET A 164 -2.14 -11.69 -20.75
CA MET A 164 -1.90 -12.98 -21.40
C MET A 164 -2.97 -13.32 -22.44
N GLY A 165 -4.23 -12.95 -22.21
CA GLY A 165 -5.30 -13.08 -23.20
C GLY A 165 -5.03 -12.25 -24.45
N ASP A 166 -4.58 -11.01 -24.28
CA ASP A 166 -4.21 -10.13 -25.39
C ASP A 166 -2.99 -10.64 -26.17
N VAL A 167 -1.98 -11.16 -25.47
CA VAL A 167 -0.79 -11.77 -26.09
C VAL A 167 -1.16 -13.05 -26.84
N GLY A 168 -2.02 -13.90 -26.28
CA GLY A 168 -2.50 -15.13 -26.94
C GLY A 168 -3.24 -14.83 -28.24
N MET A 169 -4.12 -13.83 -28.25
CA MET A 169 -4.79 -13.38 -29.48
C MET A 169 -3.81 -12.81 -30.51
N ALA A 170 -2.74 -12.14 -30.07
CA ALA A 170 -1.71 -11.62 -30.97
C ALA A 170 -0.87 -12.74 -31.61
N ILE A 171 -0.53 -13.79 -30.85
CA ILE A 171 0.17 -14.98 -31.35
C ILE A 171 -0.69 -15.71 -32.37
N GLN A 172 -1.97 -15.96 -32.06
CA GLN A 172 -2.87 -16.66 -32.98
C GLN A 172 -3.04 -15.91 -34.31
N ARG A 173 -3.16 -14.57 -34.27
CA ARG A 173 -3.16 -13.75 -35.50
C ARG A 173 -1.86 -13.86 -36.30
N ALA A 174 -0.71 -14.00 -35.63
CA ALA A 174 0.58 -14.17 -36.29
C ALA A 174 0.70 -15.56 -36.93
N GLU A 175 0.20 -16.60 -36.28
CA GLU A 175 0.13 -17.97 -36.79
C GLU A 175 -0.80 -18.05 -38.02
N ASP A 176 -2.03 -17.54 -37.92
CA ASP A 176 -3.00 -17.51 -39.03
C ASP A 176 -2.41 -16.80 -40.26
N LYS A 177 -1.72 -15.68 -40.04
CA LYS A 177 -1.08 -14.93 -41.13
C LYS A 177 0.08 -15.71 -41.75
N THR A 178 0.83 -16.45 -40.94
CA THR A 178 1.92 -17.30 -41.41
C THR A 178 1.39 -18.49 -42.20
N GLU A 179 0.30 -19.11 -41.75
CA GLU A 179 -0.37 -20.17 -42.51
C GLU A 179 -0.94 -19.65 -43.82
N GLN A 180 -1.59 -18.48 -43.83
CA GLN A 180 -2.05 -17.85 -45.07
C GLN A 180 -0.90 -17.56 -46.04
N LEU A 181 0.25 -17.08 -45.54
CA LEU A 181 1.43 -16.87 -46.36
C LEU A 181 1.98 -18.19 -46.92
N ARG A 182 2.00 -19.26 -46.11
CA ARG A 182 2.42 -20.60 -46.56
C ARG A 182 1.45 -21.19 -47.58
N ALA A 183 0.14 -21.07 -47.36
CA ALA A 183 -0.89 -21.53 -48.30
C ALA A 183 -0.80 -20.76 -49.62
N ARG A 184 -0.55 -19.45 -49.56
CA ARG A 184 -0.33 -18.62 -50.75
C ARG A 184 0.97 -18.99 -51.48
N ALA A 185 2.04 -19.26 -50.75
CA ALA A 185 3.29 -19.74 -51.34
C ALA A 185 3.11 -21.09 -52.02
N GLY A 186 2.43 -22.05 -51.36
CA GLY A 186 2.10 -23.34 -51.96
C GLY A 186 1.19 -23.23 -53.19
N ALA A 187 0.18 -22.37 -53.16
CA ALA A 187 -0.66 -22.10 -54.33
C ALA A 187 0.11 -21.45 -55.49
N LEU A 188 1.10 -20.60 -55.19
CA LEU A 188 2.00 -20.03 -56.21
C LEU A 188 2.94 -21.10 -56.79
N ASP A 189 3.47 -21.98 -55.94
CA ASP A 189 4.30 -23.12 -56.38
C ASP A 189 3.49 -24.08 -57.27
N GLU A 190 2.22 -24.36 -56.93
CA GLU A 190 1.31 -25.13 -57.79
C GLU A 190 0.95 -24.41 -59.09
N LEU A 191 0.78 -23.08 -59.07
CA LEU A 191 0.56 -22.27 -60.29
C LEU A 191 1.80 -22.28 -61.21
N MET A 192 3.01 -22.26 -60.63
CA MET A 192 4.27 -22.40 -61.36
C MET A 192 4.39 -23.81 -61.94
N ALA A 193 4.10 -24.86 -61.16
CA ALA A 193 4.21 -26.26 -61.59
C ALA A 193 3.16 -26.66 -62.64
N SER A 194 1.96 -26.04 -62.60
CA SER A 194 0.89 -26.26 -63.59
C SER A 194 1.08 -25.48 -64.89
N GLY A 195 2.09 -24.59 -64.97
CA GLY A 195 2.40 -23.80 -66.16
C GLY A 195 1.43 -22.65 -66.43
N ALA A 196 0.49 -22.37 -65.52
CA ALA A 196 -0.50 -21.30 -65.68
C ALA A 196 0.12 -19.88 -65.61
N LEU A 197 1.32 -19.75 -65.02
CA LEU A 197 2.08 -18.48 -64.99
C LEU A 197 2.89 -18.22 -66.26
N ASP A 198 3.16 -19.24 -67.08
CA ASP A 198 3.88 -19.05 -68.36
C ASP A 198 2.97 -18.42 -69.44
N ASP A 199 1.64 -18.53 -69.29
CA ASP A 199 0.64 -18.08 -70.28
C ASP A 199 0.27 -16.58 -70.21
N GLN A 200 0.87 -15.81 -69.29
CA GLN A 200 0.73 -14.33 -69.30
C GLN A 200 1.97 -13.59 -69.81
N SER A 201 3.01 -14.31 -70.23
CA SER A 201 4.12 -13.73 -70.99
C SER A 201 3.85 -13.62 -72.50
N GLY A 202 2.67 -14.08 -72.96
CA GLY A 202 2.28 -14.19 -74.37
C GLY A 202 1.56 -12.98 -75.00
N LEU A 203 1.47 -11.81 -74.35
CA LEU A 203 0.67 -10.69 -74.88
C LEU A 203 1.38 -9.34 -75.11
N GLN A 204 2.68 -9.17 -74.84
CA GLN A 204 3.39 -7.91 -75.16
C GLN A 204 4.90 -8.09 -75.44
N LYS A 205 5.29 -9.09 -76.24
CA LYS A 205 6.72 -9.34 -76.51
C LYS A 205 7.16 -9.32 -77.97
N ASP A 206 6.31 -8.86 -78.89
CA ASP A 206 6.58 -8.99 -80.33
C ASP A 206 6.72 -7.67 -81.13
N ASP A 207 6.34 -6.51 -80.57
CA ASP A 207 6.49 -5.24 -81.33
C ASP A 207 7.88 -4.60 -81.17
N ILE A 208 8.48 -4.61 -79.97
CA ILE A 208 9.76 -3.91 -79.75
C ILE A 208 10.96 -4.70 -80.29
N GLN A 209 10.93 -6.04 -80.26
CA GLN A 209 12.01 -6.89 -80.76
C GLN A 209 12.03 -6.91 -82.31
N ALA A 210 10.86 -6.89 -82.96
CA ALA A 210 10.73 -6.77 -84.42
C ALA A 210 11.12 -5.37 -84.95
N GLU A 211 10.95 -4.32 -84.14
CA GLU A 211 11.34 -2.95 -84.49
C GLU A 211 12.84 -2.69 -84.27
N LEU A 212 13.47 -3.36 -83.28
CA LEU A 212 14.92 -3.40 -83.09
C LEU A 212 15.65 -4.20 -84.18
N ASP A 213 15.10 -5.30 -84.67
CA ASP A 213 15.68 -6.08 -85.77
C ASP A 213 15.54 -5.37 -87.14
N ARG A 214 14.51 -4.51 -87.31
CA ARG A 214 14.38 -3.59 -88.47
C ARG A 214 15.32 -2.38 -88.41
N LEU A 215 15.67 -1.91 -87.21
CA LEU A 215 16.63 -0.81 -87.00
C LEU A 215 18.10 -1.28 -87.01
N SER A 216 18.34 -2.57 -86.77
CA SER A 216 19.68 -3.16 -86.71
C SER A 216 20.15 -3.76 -88.06
N GLY A 217 19.24 -3.95 -89.02
CA GLY A 217 19.53 -4.54 -90.35
C GLY A 217 20.00 -3.58 -91.45
N GLY A 218 20.22 -2.29 -91.15
CA GLY A 218 20.53 -1.27 -92.16
C GLY A 218 21.67 -0.31 -91.81
N THR A 219 22.41 -0.57 -90.73
CA THR A 219 23.38 0.42 -90.20
C THR A 219 24.81 -0.12 -90.10
N ASP A 220 25.02 -1.43 -90.16
CA ASP A 220 26.36 -2.05 -90.01
C ASP A 220 27.23 -1.99 -91.29
N VAL A 221 26.62 -1.97 -92.48
CA VAL A 221 27.37 -1.92 -93.76
C VAL A 221 27.90 -0.51 -94.06
N GLU A 222 27.14 0.54 -93.74
CA GLU A 222 27.62 1.93 -93.80
C GLU A 222 28.68 2.24 -92.72
N LEU A 223 28.60 1.63 -91.54
CA LEU A 223 29.58 1.76 -90.45
C LEU A 223 30.91 1.06 -90.78
N GLU A 224 30.90 -0.10 -91.46
CA GLU A 224 32.12 -0.73 -91.98
C GLU A 224 32.78 0.08 -93.11
N LEU A 225 32.01 0.74 -93.98
CA LEU A 225 32.51 1.60 -95.06
C LEU A 225 33.05 2.95 -94.55
N ALA A 226 32.49 3.47 -93.45
CA ALA A 226 33.00 4.63 -92.73
C ALA A 226 34.24 4.29 -91.89
N ARG A 227 34.32 3.09 -91.28
CA ARG A 227 35.52 2.61 -90.57
C ARG A 227 36.72 2.40 -91.51
N MET A 228 36.53 1.84 -92.71
CA MET A 228 37.60 1.76 -93.71
C MET A 228 38.07 3.14 -94.21
N LYS A 229 37.22 4.17 -94.17
CA LYS A 229 37.61 5.56 -94.46
C LYS A 229 38.25 6.29 -93.28
N ALA A 230 37.93 5.90 -92.04
CA ALA A 230 38.45 6.51 -90.83
C ALA A 230 39.75 5.87 -90.32
N GLU A 231 40.05 4.60 -90.64
CA GLU A 231 41.40 4.04 -90.46
C GLU A 231 42.44 4.68 -91.40
N LEU A 232 42.00 5.44 -92.40
CA LEU A 232 42.83 6.31 -93.24
C LEU A 232 43.00 7.75 -92.68
N ALA A 233 42.32 8.12 -91.60
CA ALA A 233 42.35 9.45 -91.00
C ALA A 233 42.36 9.35 -89.46
N GLY A 234 43.56 9.34 -88.86
CA GLY A 234 43.81 9.21 -87.43
C GLY A 234 42.92 10.09 -86.54
N GLY A 235 42.70 9.77 -85.28
CA GLY A 235 43.67 9.39 -84.25
C GLY A 235 43.14 10.02 -82.96
N THR A 236 43.18 9.24 -81.88
CA THR A 236 43.07 9.57 -80.44
C THR A 236 43.44 11.01 -80.02
N PRO A 237 43.07 11.56 -78.82
CA PRO A 237 42.50 10.89 -77.62
C PRO A 237 41.60 11.76 -76.66
N GLN A 238 41.20 11.15 -75.51
CA GLN A 238 41.22 11.73 -74.12
C GLN A 238 40.20 12.85 -73.74
N GLN A 239 39.69 13.01 -72.51
CA GLN A 239 39.89 12.41 -71.18
C GLN A 239 38.87 13.02 -70.18
N ALA A 240 38.59 12.27 -69.11
CA ALA A 240 38.46 12.68 -67.69
C ALA A 240 37.35 13.70 -67.31
N ILE A 241 36.79 13.72 -66.10
CA ILE A 241 37.40 13.67 -64.75
C ILE A 241 36.25 13.23 -63.79
N GLU A 242 36.34 12.17 -62.98
CA GLU A 242 37.00 12.10 -61.64
C GLU A 242 36.67 13.30 -60.72
N GLY A 243 36.29 13.17 -59.45
CA GLY A 243 36.23 12.00 -58.58
C GLY A 243 35.68 12.38 -57.20
N GLY A 244 35.08 11.40 -56.52
CA GLY A 244 34.68 11.48 -55.12
C GLY A 244 35.44 10.44 -54.31
N LYS A 245 36.47 10.89 -53.59
CA LYS A 245 37.31 10.07 -52.72
C LYS A 245 36.52 9.63 -51.48
N GLN A 246 36.39 8.32 -51.32
CA GLN A 246 36.24 7.62 -50.04
C GLN A 246 37.67 7.41 -49.46
N PRO A 247 37.83 7.03 -48.18
CA PRO A 247 37.78 5.59 -47.94
C PRO A 247 37.10 5.18 -46.64
N GLU A 248 36.47 4.01 -46.76
CA GLU A 248 36.02 3.15 -45.69
C GLU A 248 37.19 2.58 -44.88
N ASP A 249 36.86 2.41 -43.60
CA ASP A 249 37.46 1.53 -42.61
C ASP A 249 37.47 0.06 -43.10
N LYS A 250 38.52 -0.70 -42.79
CA LYS A 250 38.57 -2.16 -43.03
C LYS A 250 39.08 -2.92 -41.81
N PRO A 251 38.53 -4.14 -41.57
CA PRO A 251 38.62 -4.85 -40.31
C PRO A 251 39.83 -5.79 -40.25
N ARG A 252 40.18 -6.28 -39.05
CA ARG A 252 40.94 -7.53 -38.89
C ARG A 252 40.65 -8.23 -37.55
N MET A 253 40.21 -9.48 -37.69
CA MET A 253 40.05 -10.48 -36.62
C MET A 253 41.39 -11.02 -36.10
N ASP A 254 41.35 -11.43 -34.83
CA ASP A 254 42.00 -12.54 -34.13
C ASP A 254 43.17 -13.31 -34.79
N LYS A 255 44.22 -13.55 -33.98
CA LYS A 255 44.64 -14.91 -33.55
C LYS A 255 45.88 -14.91 -32.64
N GLN A 256 45.81 -15.80 -31.64
CA GLN A 256 46.84 -16.41 -30.78
C GLN A 256 47.29 -15.62 -29.54
#